data_AF-A0A1W2DQE3-F1
#
_entry.id   AF-A0A1W2DQE3-F1
#
_cell.length_a   1.000
_cell.length_b   1.000
_cell.length_c   1.000
_cell.angle_alpha   90.00
_cell.angle_beta   90.00
_cell.angle_gamma   90.00
#
_symmetry.space_group_name_H-M   'P 1'
#
loop_
_entity.id
_entity.type
_entity.pdbx_description
1 polymer ?
#
loop_
_entity_poly.entity_id
_entity_poly.type
_entity_poly.pdbx_seq_one_letter_code
_entity_poly.pdbx_strand_id
1 'polypeptide(L)'
;MSESKARDDGPGLLEAVAIAQKAHDGQSDQHGFPYVAHCLRMAEHFHDKRQKIVALLHDVPEKGPGWSLSRLRRFGFDKEILGAVNAMTRRENESEDEFVLRALQNPLARDVKLADLRDNLRQALETGRNPAKYRRGLDLAEEWFAFEAGFE
;
A
#
# COMPACT_ATOMS: atom_id res chain seq x y z
N MET A 1 -27.09 -34.87 7.31
CA MET A 1 -25.94 -34.39 8.10
C MET A 1 -24.77 -34.15 7.17
N SER A 2 -24.49 -32.89 6.85
CA SER A 2 -23.18 -32.39 6.45
C SER A 2 -23.36 -30.88 6.33
N GLU A 3 -23.13 -30.19 7.44
CA GLU A 3 -23.08 -28.73 7.46
C GLU A 3 -21.91 -28.30 6.57
N SER A 4 -22.24 -27.55 5.52
CA SER A 4 -21.26 -26.86 4.69
C SER A 4 -20.52 -25.87 5.59
N LYS A 5 -19.32 -26.25 6.03
CA LYS A 5 -18.36 -25.37 6.70
C LYS A 5 -18.12 -24.17 5.80
N ALA A 6 -18.69 -23.02 6.14
CA ALA A 6 -18.40 -21.75 5.47
C ALA A 6 -16.87 -21.60 5.42
N ARG A 7 -16.32 -21.42 4.22
CA ARG A 7 -14.90 -21.08 4.09
C ARG A 7 -14.74 -19.70 4.70
N ASP A 8 -14.10 -19.65 5.85
CA ASP A 8 -13.67 -18.43 6.55
C ASP A 8 -12.51 -17.79 5.77
N ASP A 9 -12.76 -17.45 4.51
CA ASP A 9 -11.86 -16.66 3.70
C ASP A 9 -12.21 -15.21 4.07
N GLY A 10 -11.39 -14.56 4.90
CA GLY A 10 -11.58 -13.18 5.31
C GLY A 10 -11.88 -12.21 4.15
N PRO A 11 -12.22 -10.94 4.44
CA PRO A 11 -12.69 -9.97 3.44
C PRO A 11 -11.81 -9.97 2.17
N GLY A 12 -12.48 -10.10 1.04
CA GLY A 12 -11.85 -10.21 -0.27
C GLY A 12 -11.59 -8.86 -0.95
N LEU A 13 -11.21 -8.92 -2.23
CA LEU A 13 -10.92 -7.73 -3.05
C LEU A 13 -12.06 -6.71 -3.10
N LEU A 14 -13.31 -7.18 -3.22
CA LEU A 14 -14.47 -6.31 -3.30
C LEU A 14 -14.63 -5.46 -2.03
N GLU A 15 -14.36 -6.03 -0.86
CA GLU A 15 -14.41 -5.31 0.41
C GLU A 15 -13.30 -4.26 0.48
N ALA A 16 -12.08 -4.62 0.05
CA ALA A 16 -10.96 -3.68 -0.01
C ALA A 16 -11.25 -2.49 -0.94
N VAL A 17 -11.87 -2.73 -2.11
CA VAL A 17 -12.33 -1.68 -3.03
C VAL A 17 -13.36 -0.78 -2.35
N ALA A 18 -14.38 -1.37 -1.72
CA ALA A 18 -15.43 -0.60 -1.04
C ALA A 18 -14.87 0.27 0.09
N ILE A 19 -13.90 -0.26 0.85
CA ILE A 19 -13.19 0.49 1.89
C ILE A 19 -12.39 1.64 1.29
N ALA A 20 -11.58 1.40 0.26
CA ALA A 20 -10.79 2.45 -0.39
C ALA A 20 -11.69 3.57 -0.96
N GLN A 21 -12.78 3.20 -1.62
CA GLN A 21 -13.77 4.14 -2.14
C GLN A 21 -14.39 5.00 -1.02
N LYS A 22 -14.75 4.38 0.10
CA LYS A 22 -15.34 5.09 1.24
C LYS A 22 -14.33 5.95 2.00
N ALA A 23 -13.07 5.51 2.07
CA ALA A 23 -12.01 6.24 2.74
C ALA A 23 -11.60 7.50 2.00
N HIS A 24 -11.63 7.44 0.68
CA HIS A 24 -11.21 8.51 -0.21
C HIS A 24 -12.40 9.21 -0.89
N ASP A 25 -13.60 9.10 -0.33
CA ASP A 25 -14.80 9.75 -0.86
C ASP A 25 -14.64 11.28 -0.81
N GLY A 26 -14.92 11.94 -1.93
CA GLY A 26 -14.68 13.37 -2.11
C GLY A 26 -13.21 13.80 -2.14
N GLN A 27 -12.24 12.88 -1.96
CA GLN A 27 -10.82 13.19 -2.04
C GLN A 27 -10.36 13.20 -3.50
N SER A 28 -9.67 14.27 -3.89
CA SER A 28 -8.99 14.35 -5.17
C SER A 28 -7.49 14.13 -5.01
N ASP A 29 -6.86 13.55 -6.02
CA ASP A 29 -5.41 13.54 -6.16
C ASP A 29 -4.91 14.92 -6.59
N GLN A 30 -3.59 15.02 -6.74
CA GLN A 30 -2.90 16.24 -7.17
C GLN A 30 -3.23 16.73 -8.59
N HIS A 31 -3.99 15.97 -9.37
CA HIS A 31 -4.45 16.33 -10.73
C HIS A 31 -5.94 16.62 -10.77
N GLY A 32 -6.65 16.56 -9.62
CA GLY A 32 -8.09 16.71 -9.55
C GLY A 32 -8.87 15.46 -9.91
N PHE A 33 -8.23 14.31 -10.10
CA PHE A 33 -8.92 13.03 -10.30
C PHE A 33 -9.30 12.42 -8.96
N PRO A 34 -10.38 11.60 -8.89
CA PRO A 34 -10.74 10.89 -7.66
C PRO A 34 -9.56 10.07 -7.13
N TYR A 35 -9.20 10.28 -5.87
CA TYR A 35 -8.02 9.65 -5.26
C TYR A 35 -8.09 8.11 -5.32
N VAL A 36 -9.30 7.54 -5.19
CA VAL A 36 -9.53 6.09 -5.32
C VAL A 36 -8.99 5.50 -6.64
N ALA A 37 -8.90 6.30 -7.72
CA ALA A 37 -8.31 5.85 -8.98
C ALA A 37 -6.84 5.46 -8.82
N HIS A 38 -6.10 6.07 -7.87
CA HIS A 38 -4.76 5.64 -7.48
C HIS A 38 -4.75 4.26 -6.84
N CYS A 39 -5.62 4.03 -5.87
CA CYS A 39 -5.72 2.72 -5.23
C CYS A 39 -6.05 1.62 -6.25
N LEU A 40 -6.96 1.89 -7.19
CA LEU A 40 -7.35 0.93 -8.23
C LEU A 40 -6.22 0.66 -9.23
N ARG A 41 -5.56 1.69 -9.78
CA ARG A 41 -4.43 1.47 -10.71
C ARG A 41 -3.27 0.74 -10.05
N MET A 42 -3.01 1.03 -8.76
CA MET A 42 -2.02 0.33 -7.95
C MET A 42 -2.33 -1.16 -7.85
N ALA A 43 -3.59 -1.51 -7.60
CA ALA A 43 -4.01 -2.91 -7.54
C ALA A 43 -3.86 -3.65 -8.88
N GLU A 44 -4.02 -2.97 -10.02
CA GLU A 44 -3.86 -3.58 -11.35
C GLU A 44 -2.40 -3.97 -11.68
N HIS A 45 -1.41 -3.45 -10.94
CA HIS A 45 -0.02 -3.86 -11.10
C HIS A 45 0.28 -5.28 -10.58
N PHE A 46 -0.61 -5.87 -9.79
CA PHE A 46 -0.34 -7.15 -9.11
C PHE A 46 -1.24 -8.27 -9.64
N HIS A 47 -0.74 -9.51 -9.66
CA HIS A 47 -1.57 -10.69 -9.90
C HIS A 47 -2.00 -11.36 -8.60
N ASP A 48 -1.16 -11.31 -7.57
CA ASP A 48 -1.48 -11.89 -6.26
C ASP A 48 -2.60 -11.11 -5.57
N LYS A 49 -3.60 -11.86 -5.06
CA LYS A 49 -4.78 -11.29 -4.42
C LYS A 49 -4.42 -10.46 -3.19
N ARG A 50 -3.41 -10.85 -2.42
CA ARG A 50 -3.03 -10.20 -1.16
C ARG A 50 -2.30 -8.89 -1.45
N GLN A 51 -1.37 -8.90 -2.41
CA GLN A 51 -0.74 -7.68 -2.91
C GLN A 51 -1.77 -6.69 -3.44
N LYS A 52 -2.76 -7.14 -4.23
CA LYS A 52 -3.88 -6.30 -4.68
C LYS A 52 -4.64 -5.67 -3.51
N ILE A 53 -4.97 -6.43 -2.47
CA ILE A 53 -5.65 -5.90 -1.28
C ILE A 53 -4.78 -4.87 -0.56
N VAL A 54 -3.48 -5.15 -0.37
CA VAL A 54 -2.55 -4.21 0.26
C VAL A 54 -2.46 -2.92 -0.57
N ALA A 55 -2.34 -3.02 -1.89
CA ALA A 55 -2.32 -1.88 -2.80
C ALA A 55 -3.59 -1.02 -2.73
N LEU A 56 -4.77 -1.65 -2.60
CA LEU A 56 -6.04 -0.91 -2.41
C LEU A 56 -6.09 -0.15 -1.08
N LEU A 57 -5.49 -0.71 -0.03
CA LEU A 57 -5.61 -0.19 1.34
C LEU A 57 -4.40 0.63 1.80
N HIS A 58 -3.32 0.70 1.03
CA HIS A 58 -2.01 1.18 1.51
C HIS A 58 -2.06 2.62 2.06
N ASP A 59 -2.89 3.48 1.48
CA ASP A 59 -3.06 4.88 1.88
C ASP A 59 -4.26 5.13 2.79
N VAL A 60 -5.13 4.14 2.99
CA VAL A 60 -6.40 4.32 3.72
C VAL A 60 -6.16 4.82 5.16
N PRO A 61 -5.24 4.23 5.95
CA PRO A 61 -4.99 4.72 7.31
C PRO A 61 -4.34 6.11 7.38
N GLU A 62 -3.62 6.52 6.33
CA GLU A 62 -2.84 7.76 6.32
C GLU A 62 -3.64 8.94 5.76
N LYS A 63 -4.40 8.69 4.69
CA LYS A 63 -5.08 9.73 3.89
C LYS A 63 -6.59 9.66 3.95
N GLY A 64 -7.17 8.58 4.50
CA GLY A 64 -8.61 8.44 4.67
C GLY A 64 -9.11 9.07 5.98
N PRO A 65 -9.91 10.15 5.97
CA PRO A 65 -10.40 10.77 7.19
C PRO A 65 -11.19 9.79 8.07
N GLY A 66 -10.79 9.68 9.34
CA GLY A 66 -11.40 8.76 10.30
C GLY A 66 -11.09 7.28 10.06
N TRP A 67 -10.19 6.96 9.13
CA TRP A 67 -9.66 5.61 8.95
C TRP A 67 -8.36 5.42 9.71
N SER A 68 -8.13 4.19 10.16
CA SER A 68 -6.93 3.81 10.91
C SER A 68 -6.72 2.31 10.78
N LEU A 69 -5.51 1.84 11.07
CA LEU A 69 -5.22 0.41 11.12
C LEU A 69 -6.10 -0.32 12.14
N SER A 70 -6.40 0.31 13.28
CA SER A 70 -7.33 -0.22 14.29
C SER A 70 -8.74 -0.40 13.74
N ARG A 71 -9.20 0.50 12.88
CA ARG A 71 -10.48 0.39 12.21
C ARG A 71 -10.45 -0.72 11.16
N LEU A 72 -9.40 -0.81 10.34
CA LEU A 72 -9.25 -1.87 9.32
C LEU A 72 -9.24 -3.27 9.93
N ARG A 73 -8.62 -3.45 11.11
CA ARG A 73 -8.64 -4.72 11.85
C ARG A 73 -10.04 -5.27 12.10
N ARG A 74 -11.04 -4.40 12.25
CA ARG A 74 -12.43 -4.80 12.55
C ARG A 74 -13.14 -5.45 11.36
N PHE A 75 -12.59 -5.33 10.15
CA PHE A 75 -13.12 -5.95 8.95
C PHE A 75 -12.66 -7.40 8.78
N GLY A 76 -11.70 -7.86 9.59
CA GLY A 76 -11.26 -9.26 9.60
C GLY A 76 -10.23 -9.63 8.54
N PHE A 77 -9.53 -8.66 7.93
CA PHE A 77 -8.44 -8.95 7.00
C PHE A 77 -7.35 -9.83 7.64
N ASP A 78 -6.72 -10.65 6.81
CA ASP A 78 -5.61 -11.51 7.22
C ASP A 78 -4.47 -10.69 7.89
N LYS A 79 -3.82 -11.30 8.89
CA LYS A 79 -2.78 -10.63 9.68
C LYS A 79 -1.60 -10.17 8.84
N GLU A 80 -1.22 -10.90 7.78
CA GLU A 80 -0.11 -10.50 6.93
C GLU A 80 -0.49 -9.33 6.03
N ILE A 81 -1.74 -9.27 5.54
CA ILE A 81 -2.27 -8.10 4.82
C ILE A 81 -2.25 -6.87 5.73
N LEU A 82 -2.76 -6.98 6.95
CA LEU A 82 -2.76 -5.87 7.90
C LEU A 82 -1.35 -5.47 8.33
N GLY A 83 -0.45 -6.43 8.48
CA GLY A 83 0.97 -6.19 8.73
C GLY A 83 1.62 -5.41 7.59
N ALA A 84 1.27 -5.74 6.34
CA ALA A 84 1.75 -5.05 5.16
C ALA A 84 1.16 -3.63 5.03
N VAL A 85 -0.15 -3.45 5.26
CA VAL A 85 -0.77 -2.10 5.27
C VAL A 85 -0.15 -1.23 6.38
N ASN A 86 0.12 -1.81 7.54
CA ASN A 86 0.85 -1.12 8.61
C ASN A 86 2.29 -0.78 8.21
N ALA A 87 2.96 -1.66 7.48
CA ALA A 87 4.28 -1.39 6.93
C ALA A 87 4.24 -0.22 5.92
N MET A 88 3.13 -0.08 5.17
CA MET A 88 2.87 0.99 4.21
C MET A 88 2.31 2.29 4.81
N THR A 89 1.96 2.32 6.10
CA THR A 89 1.44 3.53 6.75
C THR A 89 2.58 4.28 7.45
N ARG A 90 2.73 5.58 7.20
CA ARG A 90 3.77 6.38 7.84
C ARG A 90 3.52 6.60 9.34
N ARG A 91 4.62 6.81 10.07
CA ARG A 91 4.61 7.15 11.51
C ARG A 91 5.02 8.61 11.72
N GLU A 92 4.57 9.20 12.81
CA GLU A 92 4.81 10.63 13.11
C GLU A 92 6.30 10.97 13.31
N ASN A 93 7.09 10.01 13.80
CA ASN A 93 8.50 10.22 14.17
C ASN A 93 9.47 9.37 13.33
N GLU A 94 9.15 9.08 12.07
CA GLU A 94 10.09 8.39 11.17
C GLU A 94 10.41 9.26 9.95
N SER A 95 11.66 9.18 9.50
CA SER A 95 12.12 9.78 8.26
C SER A 95 11.57 9.04 7.03
N GLU A 96 11.66 9.67 5.86
CA GLU A 96 11.30 9.05 4.58
C GLU A 96 12.07 7.74 4.36
N ASP A 97 13.39 7.77 4.60
CA ASP A 97 14.28 6.64 4.40
C ASP A 97 13.94 5.48 5.36
N GLU A 98 13.69 5.78 6.64
CA GLU A 98 13.25 4.78 7.62
C GLU A 98 11.90 4.15 7.25
N PHE A 99 10.96 4.96 6.75
CA PHE A 99 9.68 4.45 6.27
C PHE A 99 9.86 3.49 5.09
N VAL A 100 10.67 3.86 4.09
CA VAL A 100 10.94 3.00 2.93
C VAL A 100 11.59 1.69 3.38
N LEU A 101 12.68 1.75 4.14
CA LEU A 101 13.40 0.56 4.61
C LEU A 101 12.49 -0.36 5.43
N ARG A 102 11.64 0.20 6.29
CA ARG A 102 10.66 -0.57 7.05
C ARG A 102 9.61 -1.25 6.18
N ALA A 103 9.12 -0.57 5.15
CA ALA A 103 8.19 -1.16 4.19
C ALA A 103 8.85 -2.32 3.43
N LEU A 104 10.13 -2.17 3.04
CA LEU A 104 10.90 -3.21 2.34
C LEU A 104 11.12 -4.47 3.19
N GLN A 105 11.17 -4.37 4.53
CA GLN A 105 11.31 -5.54 5.41
C GLN A 105 10.08 -6.47 5.39
N ASN A 106 8.90 -5.99 5.01
CA ASN A 106 7.70 -6.82 4.90
C ASN A 106 7.53 -7.31 3.44
N PRO A 107 7.52 -8.62 3.16
CA PRO A 107 7.48 -9.14 1.79
C PRO A 107 6.31 -8.62 0.94
N LEU A 108 5.09 -8.56 1.49
CA LEU A 108 3.93 -8.05 0.75
C LEU A 108 3.99 -6.54 0.55
N ALA A 109 4.44 -5.79 1.57
CA ALA A 109 4.57 -4.34 1.47
C ALA A 109 5.71 -3.91 0.55
N ARG A 110 6.79 -4.70 0.47
CA ARG A 110 7.97 -4.42 -0.38
C ARG A 110 7.57 -4.20 -1.83
N ASP A 111 6.83 -5.14 -2.41
CA ASP A 111 6.43 -5.07 -3.81
C ASP A 111 5.46 -3.89 -4.05
N VAL A 112 4.53 -3.68 -3.11
CA VAL A 112 3.61 -2.54 -3.16
C VAL A 112 4.35 -1.22 -3.02
N LYS A 113 5.36 -1.13 -2.17
CA LYS A 113 6.16 0.08 -1.95
C LYS A 113 6.98 0.44 -3.16
N LEU A 114 7.59 -0.55 -3.82
CA LEU A 114 8.32 -0.34 -5.06
C LEU A 114 7.40 0.16 -6.17
N ALA A 115 6.21 -0.42 -6.31
CA ALA A 115 5.22 0.04 -7.27
C ALA A 115 4.75 1.48 -6.96
N ASP A 116 4.51 1.80 -5.69
CA ASP A 116 4.09 3.14 -5.24
C ASP A 116 5.16 4.20 -5.53
N LEU A 117 6.43 3.90 -5.23
CA LEU A 117 7.56 4.77 -5.55
C LEU A 117 7.68 5.01 -7.05
N ARG A 118 7.48 3.98 -7.89
CA ARG A 118 7.52 4.08 -9.35
C ARG A 118 6.34 4.88 -9.91
N ASP A 119 5.11 4.63 -9.43
CA ASP A 119 3.90 5.38 -9.84
C ASP A 119 4.04 6.86 -9.48
N ASN A 120 4.52 7.15 -8.27
CA ASN A 120 4.72 8.51 -7.83
C ASN A 120 5.89 9.22 -8.54
N LEU A 121 6.99 8.51 -8.83
CA LEU A 121 8.08 9.05 -9.63
C LEU A 121 7.59 9.43 -11.02
N ARG A 122 6.85 8.53 -11.69
CA ARG A 122 6.26 8.78 -13.00
C ARG A 122 5.37 10.02 -12.98
N GLN A 123 4.42 10.09 -12.05
CA GLN A 123 3.53 11.25 -11.92
C GLN A 123 4.30 12.54 -11.63
N ALA A 124 5.35 12.52 -10.80
CA ALA A 124 6.16 13.70 -10.51
C ALA A 124 6.86 14.23 -11.76
N LEU A 125 7.41 13.32 -12.58
CA LEU A 125 8.05 13.68 -13.86
C LEU A 125 7.04 14.24 -14.86
N GLU A 126 5.88 13.61 -15.01
CA GLU A 126 4.80 14.07 -15.91
C GLU A 126 4.24 15.45 -15.51
N THR A 127 4.30 15.80 -14.22
CA THR A 127 3.78 17.09 -13.70
C THR A 127 4.84 18.13 -13.37
N GLY A 128 6.12 17.85 -13.60
CA GLY A 128 7.21 18.77 -13.27
C GLY A 128 7.42 19.02 -11.78
N ARG A 129 6.91 18.14 -10.90
CA ARG A 129 7.16 18.20 -9.45
C ARG A 129 8.52 17.60 -9.10
N ASN A 130 9.06 17.99 -7.94
CA ASN A 130 10.35 17.48 -7.49
C ASN A 130 10.31 15.95 -7.28
N PRO A 131 11.06 15.16 -8.07
CA PRO A 131 11.06 13.70 -7.99
C PRO A 131 12.05 13.15 -6.96
N ALA A 132 12.84 14.01 -6.28
CA ALA A 132 13.99 13.61 -5.48
C ALA A 132 13.67 12.53 -4.43
N LYS A 133 12.55 12.68 -3.71
CA LYS A 133 12.17 11.70 -2.67
C LYS A 133 11.86 10.32 -3.24
N TYR A 134 11.26 10.24 -4.44
CA TYR A 134 10.90 8.97 -5.05
C TYR A 134 12.12 8.27 -5.64
N ARG A 135 13.07 9.04 -6.21
CA ARG A 135 14.39 8.53 -6.63
C ARG A 135 15.16 7.99 -5.43
N ARG A 136 15.27 8.79 -4.36
CA ARG A 136 15.91 8.35 -3.11
C ARG A 136 15.31 7.04 -2.58
N GLY A 137 13.98 6.92 -2.58
CA GLY A 137 13.32 5.70 -2.14
C GLY A 137 13.65 4.47 -3.00
N LEU A 138 13.83 4.64 -4.33
CA LEU A 138 14.24 3.55 -5.22
C LEU A 138 15.71 3.20 -5.04
N ASP A 139 16.60 4.20 -4.91
CA ASP A 139 18.03 3.99 -4.64
C ASP A 139 18.22 3.20 -3.34
N LEU A 140 17.50 3.56 -2.27
CA LEU A 140 17.49 2.82 -1.01
C LEU A 140 17.04 1.37 -1.17
N ALA A 141 16.08 1.12 -2.05
CA ALA A 141 15.63 -0.25 -2.29
C ALA A 141 16.71 -1.06 -3.01
N GLU A 142 17.40 -0.48 -3.98
CA GLU A 142 18.53 -1.11 -4.66
C GLU A 142 19.67 -1.42 -3.68
N GLU A 143 20.03 -0.46 -2.81
CA GLU A 143 21.00 -0.66 -1.73
C GLU A 143 20.57 -1.78 -0.78
N TRP A 144 19.29 -1.82 -0.41
CA TRP A 144 18.72 -2.84 0.47
C TRP A 144 18.80 -4.23 -0.16
N PHE A 145 18.44 -4.39 -1.44
CA PHE A 145 18.56 -5.67 -2.14
C PHE A 145 20.00 -6.13 -2.30
N ALA A 146 20.92 -5.21 -2.61
CA ALA A 146 22.35 -5.51 -2.72
C ALA A 146 22.92 -5.98 -1.38
N PHE A 147 22.48 -5.39 -0.27
CA PHE A 147 22.83 -5.84 1.07
C PHE A 147 22.32 -7.25 1.34
N GLU A 148 21.04 -7.54 1.12
CA GLU A 148 20.45 -8.87 1.39
C GLU A 148 21.09 -9.97 0.53
N ALA A 149 21.35 -9.70 -0.76
CA ALA A 149 21.99 -10.65 -1.66
C ALA A 149 23.46 -10.95 -1.31
N GLY A 150 24.11 -10.10 -0.49
CA GLY A 150 25.48 -10.30 -0.02
C GLY A 150 25.60 -11.23 1.20
N PHE A 151 24.48 -11.69 1.76
CA PHE A 151 24.43 -12.62 2.90
C PHE A 151 23.90 -14.01 2.56
N GLU A 152 23.61 -14.30 1.29
CA GLU A 152 23.28 -15.64 0.77
C GLU A 152 24.52 -16.39 0.25
#